data_AF-A0A916N4P6-F1
#
_entry.id   AF-A0A916N4P6-F1
#
_cell.length_a   1.000
_cell.length_b   1.000
_cell.length_c   1.000
_cell.angle_alpha   90.00
_cell.angle_beta   90.00
_cell.angle_gamma   90.00
#
_symmetry.space_group_name_H-M   'P 1'
#
loop_
_entity.id
_entity.type
_entity.pdbx_description
1 polymer ?
#
loop_
_entity_poly.entity_id
_entity_poly.type
_entity_poly.pdbx_seq_one_letter_code
_entity_poly.pdbx_strand_id
1 'polypeptide(L)'
;MHAMNHPQTEHHCESVWNVDPLGLVMVAGEQFKIADIGMRMLVPPKLYQAQGFPSTYVFAPIIDPADPTLAFLREAPMCIGKMKAYRLPQHAQIRMCGNSVSPPMAAALVSVNVPGMASWSAKESRRFGVAA
;
A
#
# COMPACT_ATOMS: atom_id res chain seq x y z
N MET A 1 23.98 -8.13 6.68
CA MET A 1 23.41 -8.69 5.43
C MET A 1 23.31 -7.64 4.33
N HIS A 2 22.74 -6.45 4.57
CA HIS A 2 22.66 -5.37 3.55
C HIS A 2 24.03 -5.01 2.95
N ALA A 3 25.03 -4.63 3.76
CA ALA A 3 26.37 -4.25 3.26
C ALA A 3 27.11 -5.33 2.42
N MET A 4 26.77 -6.62 2.57
CA MET A 4 27.39 -7.68 1.77
C MET A 4 26.91 -7.69 0.31
N ASN A 5 25.71 -7.15 0.04
CA ASN A 5 25.11 -7.16 -1.29
C ASN A 5 25.61 -6.01 -2.19
N HIS A 6 26.30 -5.03 -1.61
CA HIS A 6 26.86 -3.87 -2.30
C HIS A 6 28.16 -3.44 -1.62
N PRO A 7 29.23 -4.25 -1.75
CA PRO A 7 30.49 -4.04 -1.04
C PRO A 7 31.25 -2.78 -1.47
N GLN A 8 30.84 -2.15 -2.58
CA GLN A 8 31.45 -0.95 -3.13
C GLN A 8 30.77 0.34 -2.67
N THR A 9 29.68 0.21 -1.89
CA THR A 9 28.91 1.34 -1.40
C THR A 9 29.32 1.65 0.03
N GLU A 10 29.78 2.88 0.26
CA GLU A 10 30.00 3.41 1.60
C GLU A 10 28.66 3.77 2.24
N HIS A 11 28.40 3.24 3.44
CA HIS A 11 27.17 3.49 4.18
C HIS A 11 27.38 4.54 5.26
N HIS A 12 26.91 5.76 5.00
CA HIS A 12 26.88 6.80 6.03
C HIS A 12 25.64 6.61 6.91
N CYS A 13 25.85 6.10 8.13
CA CYS A 13 24.82 5.93 9.15
C CYS A 13 24.80 7.15 10.08
N GLU A 14 24.37 8.29 9.56
CA GLU A 14 24.22 9.53 10.32
C GLU A 14 22.75 9.98 10.33
N SER A 15 22.34 10.68 11.39
CA SER A 15 21.02 11.29 11.44
C SER A 15 20.96 12.41 10.40
N VAL A 16 19.98 12.36 9.50
CA VAL A 16 19.73 13.42 8.48
C VAL A 16 19.66 14.81 9.11
N TRP A 17 19.26 14.90 10.38
CA TRP A 17 19.13 16.17 11.11
C TRP A 17 20.45 16.73 11.66
N ASN A 18 21.52 15.92 11.74
CA ASN A 18 22.82 16.29 12.31
C ASN A 18 23.96 16.38 11.27
N VAL A 19 23.66 16.19 9.99
CA VAL A 19 24.65 16.20 8.91
C VAL A 19 24.77 17.59 8.30
N ASP A 20 26.00 18.00 7.96
CA ASP A 20 26.24 19.17 7.11
C ASP A 20 25.77 18.91 5.66
N PRO A 21 24.73 19.61 5.16
CA PRO A 21 24.19 19.37 3.82
C PRO A 21 25.17 19.64 2.67
N LEU A 22 26.22 20.43 2.88
CA LEU A 22 27.24 20.75 1.88
C LEU A 22 28.44 19.80 1.90
N GLY A 23 28.59 19.02 2.99
CA GLY A 23 29.66 18.03 3.13
C GLY A 23 29.35 16.67 2.49
N LEU A 24 28.14 16.48 1.98
CA LEU A 24 27.63 15.17 1.57
C LEU A 24 27.95 14.77 0.12
N VAL A 25 27.96 15.72 -0.82
CA VAL A 25 28.01 15.39 -2.26
C VAL A 25 28.99 16.29 -2.99
N MET A 26 30.04 15.70 -3.55
CA MET A 26 30.93 16.33 -4.50
C MET A 26 30.79 15.63 -5.86
N VAL A 27 30.43 16.39 -6.89
CA VAL A 27 30.28 15.87 -8.26
C VAL A 27 31.25 16.64 -9.15
N ALA A 28 32.18 15.94 -9.79
CA ALA A 28 33.20 16.55 -10.68
C ALA A 28 34.01 17.70 -10.04
N GLY A 29 34.23 17.66 -8.72
CA GLY A 29 34.98 18.70 -7.99
C GLY A 29 34.13 19.90 -7.55
N GLU A 30 32.84 19.92 -7.86
CA GLU A 30 31.89 20.93 -7.37
C GLU A 30 31.07 20.37 -6.20
N GLN A 31 30.84 21.20 -5.18
CA GLN A 31 30.01 20.84 -4.03
C GLN A 31 28.53 21.05 -4.34
N PHE A 32 27.72 20.03 -4.06
CA PHE A 32 26.26 20.06 -4.22
C PHE A 32 25.56 19.83 -2.88
N LYS A 33 24.42 20.49 -2.69
CA LYS A 33 23.50 20.21 -1.58
C LYS A 33 22.38 19.29 -2.03
N ILE A 34 22.06 18.29 -1.21
CA ILE A 34 20.85 17.49 -1.37
C ILE A 34 19.66 18.34 -0.88
N ALA A 35 18.79 18.77 -1.80
CA ALA A 35 17.63 19.61 -1.48
C ALA A 35 16.38 18.79 -1.09
N ASP A 36 16.11 17.72 -1.83
CA ASP A 36 15.05 16.74 -1.55
C ASP A 36 15.40 15.44 -2.32
N ILE A 37 15.16 14.29 -1.71
CA ILE A 37 15.33 12.97 -2.33
C ILE A 37 14.00 12.38 -2.81
N GLY A 38 12.88 13.08 -2.59
CA GLY A 38 11.56 12.65 -3.05
C GLY A 38 11.03 11.37 -2.40
N MET A 39 11.70 10.86 -1.36
CA MET A 39 11.38 9.60 -0.68
C MET A 39 10.23 9.79 0.31
N ARG A 40 9.01 9.90 -0.22
CA ARG A 40 7.79 10.00 0.57
C ARG A 40 7.05 8.67 0.52
N MET A 41 6.48 8.26 1.64
CA MET A 41 5.56 7.13 1.63
C MET A 41 4.34 7.47 0.77
N LEU A 42 3.98 6.57 -0.14
CA LEU A 42 2.75 6.72 -0.91
C LEU A 42 1.54 6.71 0.05
N VAL A 43 0.59 7.60 -0.22
CA VAL A 43 -0.70 7.61 0.49
C VAL A 43 -1.50 6.34 0.13
N PRO A 44 -2.43 5.87 0.98
CA PRO A 44 -3.15 4.61 0.75
C PRO A 44 -3.76 4.48 -0.66
N PRO A 45 -4.49 5.47 -1.21
CA PRO A 45 -5.05 5.33 -2.56
C PRO A 45 -3.99 5.01 -3.63
N LYS A 46 -2.80 5.60 -3.50
CA LYS A 46 -1.68 5.39 -4.42
C LYS A 46 -1.00 4.03 -4.21
N LEU A 47 -0.94 3.53 -2.99
CA LEU A 47 -0.47 2.17 -2.71
C LEU A 47 -1.37 1.12 -3.37
N TYR A 48 -2.69 1.22 -3.20
CA TYR A 48 -3.64 0.30 -3.82
C TYR A 48 -3.59 0.40 -5.36
N GLN A 49 -3.54 1.61 -5.90
CA GLN A 49 -3.36 1.80 -7.35
C GLN A 49 -2.07 1.16 -7.86
N ALA A 50 -0.96 1.32 -7.14
CA ALA A 50 0.34 0.73 -7.51
C ALA A 50 0.33 -0.81 -7.50
N GLN A 51 -0.51 -1.43 -6.66
CA GLN A 51 -0.70 -2.88 -6.67
C GLN A 51 -1.67 -3.36 -7.77
N GLY A 52 -2.28 -2.45 -8.53
CA GLY A 52 -3.22 -2.78 -9.60
C GLY A 52 -4.66 -2.96 -9.13
N PHE A 53 -5.03 -2.46 -7.94
CA PHE A 53 -6.43 -2.43 -7.53
C PHE A 53 -7.21 -1.43 -8.40
N PRO A 54 -8.47 -1.74 -8.75
CA PRO A 54 -9.31 -0.80 -9.49
C PRO A 54 -9.61 0.44 -8.65
N SER A 55 -9.86 1.57 -9.30
CA SER A 55 -10.24 2.83 -8.62
C SER A 55 -11.53 2.72 -7.83
N THR A 56 -12.37 1.73 -8.14
CA THR A 56 -13.60 1.39 -7.43
C THR A 56 -13.38 0.55 -6.17
N TYR A 57 -12.15 0.12 -5.89
CA TYR A 57 -11.86 -0.70 -4.71
C TYR A 57 -12.02 0.11 -3.42
N VAL A 58 -12.83 -0.40 -2.49
CA VAL A 58 -13.10 0.25 -1.20
C VAL A 58 -12.03 -0.15 -0.19
N PHE A 59 -10.98 0.68 -0.06
CA PHE A 59 -9.88 0.44 0.88
C PHE A 59 -10.02 1.15 2.23
N ALA A 60 -11.03 2.02 2.40
CA ALA A 60 -11.28 2.77 3.64
C ALA A 60 -12.74 2.65 4.07
N PRO A 61 -13.23 1.43 4.38
CA PRO A 61 -14.62 1.22 4.76
C PRO A 61 -14.95 1.86 6.11
N ILE A 62 -16.26 2.05 6.32
CA ILE A 62 -16.84 2.28 7.63
C ILE A 62 -17.11 0.92 8.26
N ILE A 63 -16.65 0.72 9.48
CA ILE A 63 -16.65 -0.55 10.19
C ILE A 63 -17.58 -0.44 11.40
N ASP A 64 -18.39 -1.48 11.61
CA ASP A 64 -19.18 -1.64 12.82
C ASP A 64 -18.26 -1.92 14.02
N PRO A 65 -18.36 -1.19 15.14
CA PRO A 65 -17.58 -1.43 16.34
C PRO A 65 -17.74 -2.82 16.94
N ALA A 66 -18.81 -3.53 16.60
CA ALA A 66 -19.04 -4.90 17.01
C ALA A 66 -18.25 -5.93 16.17
N ASP A 67 -17.59 -5.54 15.07
CA ASP A 67 -16.82 -6.46 14.22
C ASP A 67 -15.51 -6.90 14.93
N PRO A 68 -15.36 -8.19 15.26
CA PRO A 68 -14.20 -8.70 15.98
C PRO A 68 -12.92 -8.72 15.14
N THR A 69 -13.02 -8.66 13.81
CA THR A 69 -11.85 -8.74 12.91
C THR A 69 -10.92 -7.55 13.04
N LEU A 70 -11.40 -6.45 13.66
CA LEU A 70 -10.69 -5.18 13.78
C LEU A 70 -10.56 -4.70 15.23
N ALA A 71 -10.66 -5.62 16.21
CA ALA A 71 -10.48 -5.33 17.63
C ALA A 71 -9.11 -4.69 17.99
N PHE A 72 -8.12 -4.76 17.09
CA PHE A 72 -6.81 -4.11 17.26
C PHE A 72 -6.82 -2.61 16.92
N LEU A 73 -7.87 -2.08 16.30
CA LEU A 73 -8.00 -0.66 15.99
C LEU A 73 -8.28 0.11 17.29
N ARG A 74 -7.27 0.84 17.79
CA ARG A 74 -7.34 1.61 19.04
C ARG A 74 -7.94 3.02 18.87
N GLU A 75 -8.73 3.26 17.85
CA GLU A 75 -9.24 4.60 17.55
C GLU A 75 -10.58 4.88 18.23
N ALA A 76 -10.89 6.17 18.44
CA ALA A 76 -12.18 6.58 18.98
C ALA A 76 -13.28 6.40 17.92
N PRO A 77 -14.46 5.85 18.27
CA PRO A 77 -15.53 5.67 17.30
C PRO A 77 -16.10 7.02 16.87
N MET A 78 -16.43 7.14 15.60
CA MET A 78 -17.27 8.22 15.08
C MET A 78 -18.75 7.83 15.19
N CYS A 79 -19.63 8.83 15.22
CA CYS A 79 -21.08 8.61 15.22
C CYS A 79 -21.65 8.97 13.83
N ILE A 80 -22.37 8.03 13.21
CA ILE A 80 -23.16 8.25 12.00
C ILE A 80 -24.63 8.12 12.39
N GLY A 81 -25.28 9.25 12.66
CA GLY A 81 -26.60 9.25 13.29
C GLY A 81 -26.54 8.62 14.68
N LYS A 82 -27.29 7.52 14.88
CA LYS A 82 -27.27 6.74 16.14
C LYS A 82 -26.23 5.60 16.14
N MET A 83 -25.60 5.31 15.00
CA MET A 83 -24.65 4.21 14.85
C MET A 83 -23.25 4.68 15.24
N LYS A 84 -22.59 3.94 16.14
CA LYS A 84 -21.14 4.09 16.36
C LYS A 84 -20.43 3.35 15.23
N ALA A 85 -19.37 3.91 14.68
CA ALA A 85 -18.59 3.30 13.62
C ALA A 85 -17.13 3.76 13.63
N TYR A 86 -16.24 2.92 13.13
CA TYR A 86 -14.85 3.27 12.90
C TYR A 86 -14.62 3.52 11.42
N ARG A 87 -13.86 4.56 11.08
CA ARG A 87 -13.20 4.58 9.77
C ARG A 87 -11.94 3.74 9.90
N LEU A 88 -11.66 2.89 8.91
CA LEU A 88 -10.39 2.15 8.90
C LEU A 88 -9.22 3.14 8.89
N PRO A 89 -8.27 3.08 9.84
CA PRO A 89 -7.23 4.09 9.93
C PRO A 89 -6.10 3.89 8.93
N GLN A 90 -5.37 4.97 8.65
CA GLN A 90 -4.36 5.00 7.59
C GLN A 90 -3.30 3.90 7.76
N HIS A 91 -2.78 3.69 8.98
CA HIS A 91 -1.80 2.63 9.24
C HIS A 91 -2.36 1.23 8.96
N ALA A 92 -3.64 1.00 9.24
CA ALA A 92 -4.31 -0.27 8.95
C ALA A 92 -4.57 -0.44 7.45
N GLN A 93 -4.97 0.63 6.75
CA GLN A 93 -5.08 0.63 5.28
C GLN A 93 -3.76 0.26 4.61
N ILE A 94 -2.64 0.84 5.08
CA ILE A 94 -1.28 0.55 4.59
C ILE A 94 -0.90 -0.90 4.91
N ARG A 95 -1.17 -1.37 6.13
CA ARG A 95 -0.91 -2.77 6.54
C ARG A 95 -1.68 -3.77 5.67
N MET A 96 -2.96 -3.52 5.42
CA MET A 96 -3.78 -4.39 4.57
C MET A 96 -3.28 -4.41 3.14
N CYS A 97 -2.95 -3.24 2.58
CA CYS A 97 -2.33 -3.14 1.27
C CYS A 97 -1.02 -3.95 1.22
N GLY A 98 -0.12 -3.74 2.17
CA GLY A 98 1.19 -4.40 2.22
C GLY A 98 1.17 -5.92 2.40
N ASN A 99 0.06 -6.47 2.91
CA ASN A 99 -0.14 -7.93 3.04
C ASN A 99 -1.05 -8.49 1.94
N SER A 100 -1.49 -7.68 0.99
CA SER A 100 -2.33 -8.11 -0.12
C SER A 100 -1.50 -8.73 -1.25
N VAL A 101 -2.22 -9.33 -2.20
CA VAL A 101 -1.66 -9.86 -3.46
C VAL A 101 -2.17 -9.00 -4.60
N SER A 102 -1.27 -8.62 -5.51
CA SER A 102 -1.63 -7.83 -6.70
C SER A 102 -2.74 -8.52 -7.52
N PRO A 103 -3.91 -7.87 -7.72
CA PRO A 103 -5.01 -8.45 -8.48
C PRO A 103 -4.66 -8.90 -9.91
N PRO A 104 -3.93 -8.12 -10.74
CA PRO A 104 -3.57 -8.58 -12.08
C PRO A 104 -2.65 -9.81 -12.06
N MET A 105 -1.75 -9.90 -11.10
CA MET A 105 -0.87 -11.07 -10.95
C MET A 105 -1.69 -12.30 -10.55
N ALA A 106 -2.56 -12.17 -9.55
CA ALA A 106 -3.43 -13.26 -9.12
C ALA A 106 -4.35 -13.73 -10.27
N ALA A 107 -4.93 -12.79 -11.02
CA ALA A 107 -5.77 -13.10 -12.18
C ALA A 107 -5.01 -13.86 -13.27
N ALA A 108 -3.78 -13.46 -13.59
CA ALA A 108 -2.94 -14.16 -14.57
C ALA A 108 -2.56 -15.58 -14.13
N LEU A 109 -2.25 -15.77 -12.85
CA LEU A 109 -1.96 -17.10 -12.31
C LEU A 109 -3.18 -18.02 -12.38
N VAL A 110 -4.36 -17.50 -12.01
CA VAL A 110 -5.60 -18.28 -12.04
C VAL A 110 -6.01 -18.61 -13.48
N SER A 111 -5.89 -17.67 -14.42
CA SER A 111 -6.28 -17.91 -15.83
C SER A 111 -5.43 -18.98 -16.51
N VAL A 112 -4.15 -19.09 -16.16
CA VAL A 112 -3.24 -20.10 -16.72
C VAL A 112 -3.45 -21.48 -16.09
N ASN A 113 -3.68 -21.55 -14.77
CA ASN A 113 -3.74 -22.83 -14.06
C ASN A 113 -5.15 -23.42 -13.97
N VAL A 114 -6.19 -22.58 -13.90
CA VAL A 114 -7.56 -23.02 -13.63
C VAL A 114 -8.57 -22.16 -14.43
N PRO A 115 -8.49 -22.14 -15.78
CA PRO A 115 -9.31 -21.26 -16.61
C PRO A 115 -10.82 -21.45 -16.40
N GLY A 116 -11.28 -22.68 -16.12
CA GLY A 116 -12.69 -22.97 -15.83
C GLY A 116 -13.19 -22.42 -14.49
N MET A 117 -12.30 -22.07 -13.56
CA MET A 117 -12.65 -21.37 -12.31
C MET A 117 -12.46 -19.85 -12.43
N ALA A 118 -11.76 -19.38 -13.47
CA ALA A 118 -11.56 -17.96 -13.75
C ALA A 118 -12.77 -17.30 -14.42
N SER A 119 -13.73 -18.10 -14.91
CA SER A 119 -14.99 -17.62 -15.47
C SER A 119 -16.07 -17.48 -14.39
N TRP A 120 -16.80 -16.38 -14.42
CA TRP A 120 -18.04 -16.26 -13.66
C TRP A 120 -19.02 -17.36 -14.06
N SER A 121 -19.73 -17.96 -13.09
CA SER A 121 -20.85 -18.82 -13.45
C SER A 121 -21.92 -18.02 -14.19
N ALA A 122 -22.78 -18.68 -14.97
CA ALA A 122 -23.89 -18.02 -15.64
C ALA A 122 -24.86 -17.30 -14.66
N LYS A 123 -24.88 -17.72 -13.39
CA LYS A 123 -25.67 -17.07 -12.33
C LYS A 123 -24.97 -15.79 -11.85
N GLU A 124 -23.66 -15.82 -11.67
CA GLU A 124 -22.87 -14.67 -11.23
C GLU A 124 -22.74 -13.62 -12.33
N SER A 125 -22.50 -14.02 -13.58
CA SER A 125 -22.43 -13.11 -14.74
C SER A 125 -23.70 -12.25 -14.86
N ARG A 126 -24.88 -12.89 -14.68
CA ARG A 126 -26.18 -12.19 -14.64
C ARG A 126 -26.33 -11.27 -13.43
N ARG A 127 -25.82 -11.66 -12.26
CA ARG A 127 -25.89 -10.86 -11.03
C ARG A 127 -25.00 -9.61 -11.13
N PHE A 128 -23.85 -9.71 -11.78
CA PHE A 128 -22.86 -8.64 -11.87
C PHE A 128 -22.90 -7.88 -13.20
N GLY A 129 -23.76 -8.25 -14.14
CA GLY A 129 -23.95 -7.55 -15.42
C GLY A 129 -22.74 -7.65 -16.36
N VAL A 130 -21.91 -8.68 -16.20
CA VAL A 130 -20.75 -8.92 -17.07
C VAL A 130 -21.20 -9.80 -18.24
N ALA A 131 -20.93 -9.38 -19.48
CA ALA A 131 -21.27 -10.17 -20.67
C ALA A 131 -20.58 -11.54 -20.58
N ALA A 132 -21.38 -12.60 -20.76
CA ALA A 132 -20.95 -13.99 -20.67
C ALA A 132 -20.04 -14.41 -21.83
#